data_AF-A0A842U4A0-F1
#
_entry.id   AF-A0A842U4A0-F1
#
_cell.length_a   1.000
_cell.length_b   1.000
_cell.length_c   1.000
_cell.angle_alpha   90.00
_cell.angle_beta   90.00
_cell.angle_gamma   90.00
#
_symmetry.space_group_name_H-M   'P 1'
#
loop_
_entity.id
_entity.type
_entity.pdbx_description
1 polymer ?
#
loop_
_entity_poly.entity_id
_entity_poly.type
_entity_poly.pdbx_seq_one_letter_code
_entity_poly.pdbx_strand_id
1 'polypeptide(L)'
;MVKKRTIIIFFLFLALAIFFSILSGGSPNVFFTWFYIGLWILFTIKFFAKRRTYNEFNSPHNTSFFVFLPFLVGFFYNFWSFYTGFLGQNIISFLPLFYISLWTLIFAFPYVLYGLNILRLCYKKFHVVFIYKDKSVKARKFAIIYSIFLIIFVLIYLFSQLLIVRFLAPFLTPTYSPYPFNYIDLTILFFSIYCVYLFIRRGLFGSSRSIPEVTSDFIARQRRRVDRLRTTPVRSSTTRRSSSRSSTPRSRARSTPRRTSQRTSVKRKTKSRASTKPKTTARTAKTSRKSLDFNKYKPKAGILSLEDFKCIFCFDLPEYPKDKGRGVVLCPKCRHPAHADEFKEWMKDSPLCSRCDSPIPSSFRRNPRIIPISQYVKIINEFKKKHK
;
A
#
# COMPACT_ATOMS: atom_id res chain seq x y z
N MET A 1 -0.95 22.91 10.92
CA MET A 1 -1.92 23.79 10.21
C MET A 1 -3.23 23.09 9.81
N VAL A 2 -3.23 21.84 9.34
CA VAL A 2 -4.46 21.13 8.89
C VAL A 2 -5.54 21.05 9.98
N LYS A 3 -5.17 20.71 11.23
CA LYS A 3 -6.13 20.60 12.34
C LYS A 3 -6.93 21.89 12.59
N LYS A 4 -6.27 23.06 12.60
CA LYS A 4 -6.94 24.36 12.81
C LYS A 4 -7.95 24.65 11.69
N ARG A 5 -7.57 24.41 10.42
CA ARG A 5 -8.46 24.62 9.26
C ARG A 5 -9.68 23.68 9.28
N THR A 6 -9.48 22.41 9.64
CA THR A 6 -10.57 21.43 9.79
C THR A 6 -11.57 21.87 10.86
N ILE A 7 -11.08 22.37 12.00
CA ILE A 7 -11.92 22.87 13.09
C ILE A 7 -12.74 24.10 12.63
N ILE A 8 -12.11 25.05 11.94
CA ILE A 8 -12.79 26.24 11.42
C ILE A 8 -13.92 25.85 10.45
N ILE A 9 -13.63 24.97 9.47
CA ILE A 9 -14.65 24.52 8.50
C ILE A 9 -15.79 23.78 9.23
N PHE A 10 -15.48 22.95 10.22
CA PHE A 10 -16.49 22.27 11.02
C PHE A 10 -17.44 23.25 11.72
N PHE A 11 -16.90 24.23 12.44
CA PHE A 11 -17.71 25.22 13.16
C PHE A 11 -18.48 26.13 12.21
N LEU A 12 -17.90 26.48 11.04
CA LEU A 12 -18.60 27.24 10.01
C LEU A 12 -19.85 26.49 9.53
N PHE A 13 -19.73 25.22 9.15
CA PHE A 13 -20.88 24.44 8.68
C PHE A 13 -21.87 24.11 9.80
N LEU A 14 -21.40 23.97 11.04
CA LEU A 14 -22.29 23.85 12.20
C LEU A 14 -23.11 25.14 12.41
N ALA A 15 -22.47 26.31 12.34
CA ALA A 15 -23.17 27.59 12.45
C ALA A 15 -24.17 27.79 11.31
N LEU A 16 -23.79 27.45 10.06
CA LEU A 16 -24.71 27.48 8.91
C LEU A 16 -25.89 26.52 9.10
N ALA A 17 -25.65 25.30 9.59
CA ALA A 17 -26.70 24.33 9.86
C ALA A 17 -27.70 24.85 10.91
N ILE A 18 -27.22 25.44 11.99
CA ILE A 18 -28.07 26.07 13.01
C ILE A 18 -28.86 27.23 12.41
N PHE A 19 -28.18 28.14 11.69
CA PHE A 19 -28.79 29.32 11.09
C PHE A 19 -29.91 28.96 10.10
N PHE A 20 -29.65 28.09 9.13
CA PHE A 20 -30.64 27.68 8.14
C PHE A 20 -31.77 26.82 8.72
N SER A 21 -31.48 26.06 9.79
CA SER A 21 -32.53 25.34 10.53
C SER A 21 -33.51 26.31 11.17
N ILE A 22 -33.01 27.33 11.88
CA ILE A 22 -33.85 28.36 12.52
C ILE A 22 -34.69 29.10 11.47
N LEU A 23 -34.09 29.51 10.35
CA LEU A 23 -34.82 30.17 9.25
C LEU A 23 -35.92 29.28 8.65
N SER A 24 -35.75 27.96 8.71
CA SER A 24 -36.71 26.98 8.18
C SER A 24 -37.67 26.47 9.26
N GLY A 25 -37.97 27.27 10.28
CA GLY A 25 -38.88 26.91 11.36
C GLY A 25 -38.34 25.81 12.30
N GLY A 26 -37.02 25.70 12.43
CA GLY A 26 -36.36 24.68 13.25
C GLY A 26 -36.29 23.29 12.61
N SER A 27 -36.39 23.19 11.27
CA SER A 27 -36.40 21.91 10.56
C SER A 27 -35.12 21.09 10.78
N PRO A 28 -35.21 19.89 11.40
CA PRO A 28 -34.04 19.02 11.61
C PRO A 28 -33.42 18.55 10.29
N ASN A 29 -34.21 18.37 9.25
CA ASN A 29 -33.72 17.97 7.93
C ASN A 29 -32.78 19.02 7.33
N VAL A 30 -33.16 20.30 7.42
CA VAL A 30 -32.34 21.41 6.90
C VAL A 30 -31.04 21.51 7.69
N PHE A 31 -31.11 21.35 9.01
CA PHE A 31 -29.92 21.25 9.87
C PHE A 31 -28.97 20.14 9.39
N PHE A 32 -29.46 18.90 9.31
CA PHE A 32 -28.64 17.75 8.94
C PHE A 32 -28.09 17.87 7.52
N THR A 33 -28.81 18.49 6.59
CA THR A 33 -28.34 18.71 5.22
C THR A 33 -27.06 19.55 5.20
N TRP A 34 -27.08 20.73 5.83
CA TRP A 34 -25.90 21.60 5.90
C TRP A 34 -24.79 20.99 6.73
N PHE A 35 -25.13 20.33 7.84
CA PHE A 35 -24.15 19.66 8.68
C PHE A 35 -23.40 18.55 7.90
N TYR A 36 -24.13 17.72 7.14
CA TYR A 36 -23.52 16.67 6.33
C TYR A 36 -22.75 17.21 5.14
N ILE A 37 -23.18 18.28 4.48
CA ILE A 37 -22.34 18.95 3.48
C ILE A 37 -20.97 19.34 4.08
N GLY A 38 -20.96 19.90 5.30
CA GLY A 38 -19.73 20.21 6.02
C GLY A 38 -18.85 18.98 6.28
N LEU A 39 -19.44 17.89 6.81
CA LEU A 39 -18.71 16.64 7.03
C LEU A 39 -18.16 16.05 5.73
N TRP A 40 -18.91 16.13 4.63
CA TRP A 40 -18.49 15.67 3.30
C TRP A 40 -17.28 16.45 2.82
N ILE A 41 -17.28 17.78 2.92
CA ILE A 41 -16.14 18.63 2.52
C ILE A 41 -14.89 18.27 3.33
N LEU A 42 -15.04 18.14 4.65
CA LEU A 42 -13.93 17.75 5.53
C LEU A 42 -13.35 16.38 5.15
N PHE A 43 -14.23 15.41 4.91
CA PHE A 43 -13.83 14.09 4.43
C PHE A 43 -13.12 14.17 3.08
N THR A 44 -13.68 14.91 2.12
CA THR A 44 -13.14 15.11 0.78
C THR A 44 -11.72 15.66 0.81
N ILE A 45 -11.49 16.73 1.58
CA ILE A 45 -10.17 17.35 1.75
C ILE A 45 -9.18 16.31 2.30
N LYS A 46 -9.56 15.58 3.36
CA LYS A 46 -8.70 14.55 3.97
C LYS A 46 -8.43 13.39 3.02
N PHE A 47 -9.43 12.98 2.24
CA PHE A 47 -9.35 11.90 1.27
C PHE A 47 -8.38 12.26 0.14
N PHE A 48 -8.50 13.45 -0.46
CA PHE A 48 -7.59 13.90 -1.50
C PHE A 48 -6.18 14.17 -0.98
N ALA A 49 -6.03 14.73 0.22
CA ALA A 49 -4.71 14.89 0.84
C ALA A 49 -4.00 13.53 0.99
N LYS A 50 -4.71 12.51 1.50
CA LYS A 50 -4.16 11.17 1.66
C LYS A 50 -3.87 10.49 0.32
N ARG A 51 -4.76 10.65 -0.68
CA ARG A 51 -4.55 10.14 -2.04
C ARG A 51 -3.31 10.78 -2.67
N ARG A 52 -3.12 12.10 -2.50
CA ARG A 52 -1.94 12.81 -3.00
C ARG A 52 -0.66 12.26 -2.38
N THR A 53 -0.62 12.09 -1.06
CA THR A 53 0.53 11.47 -0.38
C THR A 53 0.84 10.07 -0.93
N TYR A 54 -0.18 9.24 -1.15
CA TYR A 54 0.04 7.90 -1.73
C TYR A 54 0.56 7.96 -3.16
N ASN A 55 0.06 8.89 -3.98
CA ASN A 55 0.56 9.10 -5.33
C ASN A 55 2.01 9.59 -5.34
N GLU A 56 2.39 10.50 -4.43
CA GLU A 56 3.77 11.02 -4.29
C GLU A 56 4.76 9.88 -4.01
N PHE A 57 4.35 8.87 -3.24
CA PHE A 57 5.16 7.68 -2.95
C PHE A 57 4.88 6.47 -3.86
N ASN A 58 4.14 6.65 -4.97
CA ASN A 58 3.68 5.57 -5.86
C ASN A 58 3.08 4.36 -5.11
N SER A 59 2.45 4.61 -3.98
CA SER A 59 1.96 3.60 -3.06
C SER A 59 0.59 3.10 -3.49
N PRO A 60 0.34 1.77 -3.47
CA PRO A 60 -0.97 1.24 -3.82
C PRO A 60 -2.03 1.69 -2.81
N HIS A 61 -3.25 1.95 -3.30
CA HIS A 61 -4.41 2.27 -2.47
C HIS A 61 -5.05 1.00 -1.85
N ASN A 62 -4.23 0.13 -1.26
CA ASN A 62 -4.63 -1.18 -0.72
C ASN A 62 -4.72 -1.19 0.82
N THR A 63 -4.90 -0.03 1.45
CA THR A 63 -5.04 0.09 2.91
C THR A 63 -6.51 0.19 3.32
N SER A 64 -6.81 -0.16 4.58
CA SER A 64 -8.17 -0.09 5.15
C SER A 64 -8.88 1.24 4.89
N PHE A 65 -8.15 2.35 4.90
CA PHE A 65 -8.69 3.66 4.56
C PHE A 65 -9.30 3.72 3.16
N PHE A 66 -8.62 3.20 2.13
CA PHE A 66 -9.14 3.26 0.76
C PHE A 66 -10.12 2.14 0.44
N VAL A 67 -10.05 1.04 1.19
CA VAL A 67 -10.86 -0.15 0.95
C VAL A 67 -12.23 -0.04 1.62
N PHE A 68 -12.31 0.45 2.86
CA PHE A 68 -13.57 0.51 3.61
C PHE A 68 -14.23 1.89 3.57
N LEU A 69 -13.44 2.95 3.75
CA LEU A 69 -13.97 4.28 4.03
C LEU A 69 -14.78 4.88 2.87
N PRO A 70 -14.40 4.70 1.58
CA PRO A 70 -15.23 5.18 0.47
C PRO A 70 -16.61 4.52 0.44
N PHE A 71 -16.70 3.22 0.74
CA PHE A 71 -18.01 2.55 0.83
C PHE A 71 -18.81 3.05 2.03
N LEU A 72 -18.18 3.18 3.21
CA LEU A 72 -18.85 3.70 4.39
C LEU A 72 -19.46 5.09 4.13
N VAL A 73 -18.67 6.00 3.54
CA VAL A 73 -19.15 7.34 3.19
C VAL A 73 -20.20 7.27 2.08
N GLY A 74 -19.98 6.47 1.04
CA GLY A 74 -20.95 6.28 -0.05
C GLY A 74 -22.33 5.82 0.45
N PHE A 75 -22.38 4.77 1.26
CA PHE A 75 -23.64 4.27 1.83
C PHE A 75 -24.26 5.25 2.82
N PHE A 76 -23.46 5.93 3.64
CA PHE A 76 -23.95 6.94 4.56
C PHE A 76 -24.69 8.06 3.81
N TYR A 77 -24.08 8.64 2.77
CA TYR A 77 -24.73 9.71 2.01
C TYR A 77 -25.90 9.21 1.17
N ASN A 78 -25.87 7.96 0.70
CA ASN A 78 -27.02 7.37 0.03
C ASN A 78 -28.22 7.23 0.98
N PHE A 79 -28.00 6.72 2.19
CA PHE A 79 -29.03 6.60 3.23
C PHE A 79 -29.62 7.96 3.62
N TRP A 80 -28.78 8.97 3.80
CA TRP A 80 -29.24 10.29 4.23
C TRP A 80 -30.00 11.06 3.14
N SER A 81 -29.96 10.62 1.88
CA SER A 81 -30.68 11.27 0.78
C SER A 81 -32.21 11.36 1.00
N PHE A 82 -32.78 10.44 1.77
CA PHE A 82 -34.21 10.42 2.11
C PHE A 82 -34.63 11.55 3.06
N TYR A 83 -33.70 12.05 3.88
CA TYR A 83 -33.97 12.98 4.99
C TYR A 83 -33.38 14.38 4.78
N THR A 84 -32.74 14.63 3.64
CA THR A 84 -32.13 15.94 3.36
C THR A 84 -33.20 16.95 2.92
N GLY A 85 -33.23 18.12 3.57
CA GLY A 85 -34.23 19.17 3.32
C GLY A 85 -34.18 19.77 1.90
N PHE A 86 -33.07 19.60 1.17
CA PHE A 86 -32.93 19.99 -0.23
C PHE A 86 -31.99 19.01 -0.96
N LEU A 87 -32.12 18.89 -2.29
CA LEU A 87 -31.40 17.93 -3.17
C LEU A 87 -31.75 16.44 -3.01
N GLY A 88 -32.54 16.06 -2.00
CA GLY A 88 -33.12 14.72 -1.85
C GLY A 88 -34.13 14.37 -2.94
N GLN A 89 -34.69 15.38 -3.61
CA GLN A 89 -34.82 15.46 -5.07
C GLN A 89 -34.97 14.16 -5.92
N ASN A 90 -36.06 13.37 -6.01
CA ASN A 90 -36.12 12.30 -7.04
C ASN A 90 -36.14 12.93 -8.44
N ILE A 91 -35.05 12.76 -9.18
CA ILE A 91 -34.84 13.36 -10.51
C ILE A 91 -35.65 12.57 -11.57
N ILE A 92 -35.95 11.30 -11.32
CA ILE A 92 -36.67 10.43 -12.25
C ILE A 92 -38.09 10.22 -11.72
N SER A 93 -38.80 11.31 -11.48
CA SER A 93 -40.18 11.28 -10.97
C SER A 93 -41.16 10.60 -11.93
N PHE A 94 -40.84 10.52 -13.23
CA PHE A 94 -41.64 9.83 -14.24
C PHE A 94 -41.59 8.30 -14.15
N LEU A 95 -40.61 7.72 -13.42
CA LEU A 95 -40.56 6.29 -13.13
C LEU A 95 -40.83 6.05 -11.64
N PRO A 96 -42.06 5.74 -11.24
CA PRO A 96 -42.46 5.68 -9.84
C PRO A 96 -41.86 4.50 -9.05
N LEU A 97 -41.11 3.60 -9.71
CA LEU A 97 -40.43 2.48 -9.07
C LEU A 97 -38.95 2.74 -8.79
N PHE A 98 -38.40 3.85 -9.30
CA PHE A 98 -36.96 4.13 -9.22
C PHE A 98 -36.69 5.44 -8.51
N TYR A 99 -35.64 5.44 -7.69
CA TYR A 99 -35.18 6.63 -6.99
C TYR A 99 -33.73 6.93 -7.35
N ILE A 100 -33.50 8.19 -7.74
CA ILE A 100 -32.16 8.76 -7.81
C ILE A 100 -32.26 10.24 -7.51
N SER A 101 -31.35 10.74 -6.68
CA SER A 101 -31.35 12.14 -6.28
C SER A 101 -30.04 12.83 -6.54
N LEU A 102 -30.10 14.16 -6.63
CA LEU A 102 -28.90 14.96 -6.85
C LEU A 102 -27.96 14.83 -5.66
N TRP A 103 -28.51 14.69 -4.46
CA TRP A 103 -27.76 14.36 -3.25
C TRP A 103 -26.93 13.08 -3.42
N THR A 104 -27.56 11.98 -3.85
CA THR A 104 -26.87 10.70 -4.04
C THR A 104 -25.80 10.80 -5.15
N LEU A 105 -26.10 11.50 -6.25
CA LEU A 105 -25.16 11.67 -7.36
C LEU A 105 -23.91 12.48 -6.98
N ILE A 106 -24.07 13.54 -6.18
CA ILE A 106 -22.96 14.41 -5.78
C ILE A 106 -22.16 13.79 -4.62
N PHE A 107 -22.86 13.32 -3.59
CA PHE A 107 -22.21 13.01 -2.32
C PHE A 107 -21.87 11.53 -2.13
N ALA A 108 -22.70 10.62 -2.64
CA ALA A 108 -22.50 9.18 -2.48
C ALA A 108 -21.74 8.55 -3.65
N PHE A 109 -22.20 8.82 -4.88
CA PHE A 109 -21.76 8.13 -6.09
C PHE A 109 -20.24 8.17 -6.33
N PRO A 110 -19.51 9.31 -6.15
CA PRO A 110 -18.07 9.35 -6.39
C PRO A 110 -17.29 8.37 -5.51
N TYR A 111 -17.72 8.19 -4.25
CA TYR A 111 -17.03 7.29 -3.32
C TYR A 111 -17.42 5.83 -3.50
N VAL A 112 -18.67 5.56 -3.85
CA VAL A 112 -19.11 4.21 -4.25
C VAL A 112 -18.30 3.77 -5.48
N LEU A 113 -18.22 4.61 -6.51
CA LEU A 113 -17.47 4.31 -7.74
C LEU A 113 -15.98 4.12 -7.46
N TYR A 114 -15.40 4.96 -6.60
CA TYR A 114 -14.01 4.81 -6.17
C TYR A 114 -13.81 3.48 -5.44
N GLY A 115 -14.67 3.16 -4.47
CA GLY A 115 -14.63 1.90 -3.72
C GLY A 115 -14.74 0.68 -4.63
N LEU A 116 -15.66 0.70 -5.59
CA LEU A 116 -15.82 -0.35 -6.59
C LEU A 116 -14.56 -0.53 -7.43
N ASN A 117 -13.90 0.56 -7.82
CA ASN A 117 -12.63 0.48 -8.53
C ASN A 117 -11.51 -0.08 -7.64
N ILE A 118 -11.46 0.27 -6.35
CA ILE A 118 -10.49 -0.32 -5.41
C ILE A 118 -10.75 -1.81 -5.23
N LEU A 119 -12.00 -2.24 -5.04
CA LEU A 119 -12.39 -3.65 -4.95
C LEU A 119 -12.00 -4.41 -6.23
N ARG A 120 -12.27 -3.80 -7.39
CA ARG A 120 -11.84 -4.29 -8.71
C ARG A 120 -10.31 -4.47 -8.76
N LEU A 121 -9.53 -3.55 -8.19
CA LEU A 121 -8.07 -3.64 -8.10
C LEU A 121 -7.59 -4.68 -7.07
N CYS A 122 -8.35 -4.96 -6.01
CA CYS A 122 -8.04 -6.08 -5.10
C CYS A 122 -8.09 -7.43 -5.84
N TYR A 123 -9.01 -7.60 -6.79
CA TYR A 123 -9.02 -8.77 -7.67
C TYR A 123 -7.93 -8.74 -8.76
N LYS A 124 -7.57 -7.55 -9.27
CA LYS A 124 -6.78 -7.40 -10.51
C LYS A 124 -5.36 -6.84 -10.37
N LYS A 125 -4.93 -6.31 -9.24
CA LYS A 125 -3.62 -5.65 -9.14
C LYS A 125 -2.97 -5.87 -7.80
N PHE A 126 -3.72 -5.78 -6.70
CA PHE A 126 -3.14 -5.91 -5.38
C PHE A 126 -2.86 -7.37 -5.05
N HIS A 127 -1.71 -7.62 -4.43
CA HIS A 127 -1.36 -8.93 -3.88
C HIS A 127 -1.84 -9.06 -2.43
N VAL A 128 -1.74 -7.97 -1.68
CA VAL A 128 -2.05 -7.88 -0.26
C VAL A 128 -2.89 -6.64 0.00
N VAL A 129 -3.80 -6.72 0.96
CA VAL A 129 -4.53 -5.60 1.54
C VAL A 129 -4.10 -5.45 2.99
N PHE A 130 -3.75 -4.23 3.39
CA PHE A 130 -3.33 -3.92 4.75
C PHE A 130 -4.54 -3.51 5.59
N ILE A 131 -4.88 -4.37 6.54
CA ILE A 131 -5.96 -4.16 7.49
C ILE A 131 -5.32 -3.68 8.78
N TYR A 132 -5.31 -2.37 9.00
CA TYR A 132 -4.86 -1.74 10.24
C TYR A 132 -3.40 -2.05 10.65
N LYS A 133 -2.52 -1.05 10.45
CA LYS A 133 -1.09 -1.02 10.79
C LYS A 133 -0.30 -2.26 10.33
N ASP A 134 -0.41 -3.37 11.05
CA ASP A 134 0.51 -4.52 10.94
C ASP A 134 -0.14 -5.77 10.34
N LYS A 135 -1.48 -5.83 10.25
CA LYS A 135 -2.15 -7.01 9.68
C LYS A 135 -2.31 -6.87 8.17
N SER A 136 -1.98 -7.94 7.46
CA SER A 136 -2.07 -7.99 6.01
C SER A 136 -2.76 -9.28 5.57
N VAL A 137 -3.62 -9.18 4.56
CA VAL A 137 -4.42 -10.30 4.05
C VAL A 137 -4.24 -10.40 2.55
N LYS A 138 -4.21 -11.62 2.00
CA LYS A 138 -4.18 -11.85 0.55
C LYS A 138 -5.36 -11.12 -0.11
N ALA A 139 -5.05 -10.20 -1.03
CA ALA A 139 -6.02 -9.25 -1.57
C ALA A 139 -7.23 -9.93 -2.24
N ARG A 140 -7.02 -11.07 -2.92
CA ARG A 140 -8.11 -11.84 -3.52
C ARG A 140 -9.03 -12.47 -2.47
N LYS A 141 -8.48 -13.12 -1.44
CA LYS A 141 -9.29 -13.71 -0.35
C LYS A 141 -10.10 -12.62 0.34
N PHE A 142 -9.44 -11.50 0.64
CA PHE A 142 -10.09 -10.32 1.17
C PHE A 142 -11.24 -9.84 0.26
N ALA A 143 -11.00 -9.69 -1.05
CA ALA A 143 -12.00 -9.18 -1.99
C ALA A 143 -13.23 -10.10 -2.10
N ILE A 144 -13.05 -11.42 -2.05
CA ILE A 144 -14.16 -12.39 -2.07
C ILE A 144 -15.02 -12.22 -0.81
N ILE A 145 -14.41 -12.29 0.38
CA ILE A 145 -15.11 -12.15 1.65
C ILE A 145 -15.80 -10.79 1.72
N TYR A 146 -15.08 -9.73 1.32
CA TYR A 146 -15.61 -8.38 1.37
C TYR A 146 -16.73 -8.13 0.36
N SER A 147 -16.68 -8.74 -0.84
CA SER A 147 -17.79 -8.66 -1.80
C SER A 147 -19.04 -9.37 -1.28
N ILE A 148 -18.90 -10.55 -0.66
CA ILE A 148 -20.01 -11.25 0.00
C ILE A 148 -20.59 -10.38 1.10
N PHE A 149 -19.74 -9.82 1.97
CA PHE A 149 -20.15 -8.91 3.03
C PHE A 149 -20.91 -7.69 2.48
N LEU A 150 -20.43 -7.06 1.41
CA LEU A 150 -21.10 -5.92 0.77
C LEU A 150 -22.45 -6.31 0.17
N ILE A 151 -22.58 -7.48 -0.45
CA ILE A 151 -23.85 -7.98 -0.98
C ILE A 151 -24.86 -8.22 0.16
N ILE A 152 -24.44 -8.93 1.21
CA ILE A 152 -25.28 -9.17 2.39
C ILE A 152 -25.68 -7.84 3.04
N PHE A 153 -24.73 -6.91 3.20
CA PHE A 153 -25.00 -5.59 3.76
C PHE A 153 -26.04 -4.82 2.93
N VAL A 154 -25.96 -4.88 1.60
CA VAL A 154 -26.97 -4.23 0.75
C VAL A 154 -28.32 -4.92 0.83
N LEU A 155 -28.38 -6.25 0.89
CA LEU A 155 -29.65 -6.96 1.09
C LEU A 155 -30.29 -6.59 2.43
N ILE A 156 -29.49 -6.55 3.50
CA ILE A 156 -29.94 -6.09 4.83
C ILE A 156 -30.40 -4.65 4.74
N TYR A 157 -29.64 -3.78 4.06
CA TYR A 157 -30.01 -2.37 3.87
C TYR A 157 -31.37 -2.25 3.18
N LEU A 158 -31.56 -2.91 2.03
CA LEU A 158 -32.82 -2.89 1.28
C LEU A 158 -33.99 -3.41 2.10
N PHE A 159 -33.79 -4.46 2.90
CA PHE A 159 -34.83 -5.01 3.78
C PHE A 159 -35.11 -4.11 5.01
N SER A 160 -34.07 -3.59 5.64
CA SER A 160 -34.16 -2.79 6.87
C SER A 160 -34.57 -1.34 6.63
N GLN A 161 -34.48 -0.83 5.40
CA GLN A 161 -34.93 0.51 5.05
C GLN A 161 -36.35 0.80 5.53
N LEU A 162 -37.27 -0.17 5.40
CA LEU A 162 -38.64 -0.09 5.91
C LEU A 162 -38.68 0.21 7.42
N LEU A 163 -37.92 -0.55 8.20
CA LEU A 163 -37.89 -0.43 9.66
C LEU A 163 -37.24 0.90 10.08
N ILE A 164 -36.15 1.27 9.40
CA ILE A 164 -35.38 2.48 9.74
C ILE A 164 -36.17 3.74 9.43
N VAL A 165 -36.85 3.81 8.27
CA VAL A 165 -37.69 4.96 7.92
C VAL A 165 -38.84 5.12 8.90
N ARG A 166 -39.51 4.02 9.30
CA ARG A 166 -40.56 4.07 10.32
C ARG A 166 -40.03 4.55 11.67
N PHE A 167 -38.84 4.10 12.06
CA PHE A 167 -38.20 4.51 13.30
C PHE A 167 -37.80 6.00 13.30
N LEU A 168 -37.33 6.54 12.17
CA LEU A 168 -36.87 7.92 12.05
C LEU A 168 -37.96 8.94 11.74
N ALA A 169 -39.10 8.50 11.21
CA ALA A 169 -40.23 9.37 10.84
C ALA A 169 -40.71 10.35 11.95
N PRO A 170 -40.69 10.01 13.25
CA PRO A 170 -41.05 10.95 14.31
C PRO A 170 -40.07 12.12 14.48
N PHE A 171 -38.82 11.95 14.04
CA PHE A 171 -37.73 12.93 14.24
C PHE A 171 -37.35 13.66 12.95
N LEU A 172 -37.59 13.03 11.80
CA LEU A 172 -37.19 13.50 10.49
C LEU A 172 -38.34 13.30 9.51
N THR A 173 -38.72 14.35 8.79
CA THR A 173 -39.77 14.27 7.77
C THR A 173 -39.16 13.77 6.46
N PRO A 174 -39.50 12.58 5.93
CA PRO A 174 -38.98 12.19 4.62
C PRO A 174 -39.38 13.23 3.57
N THR A 175 -38.41 13.67 2.76
CA THR A 175 -38.58 14.76 1.78
C THR A 175 -39.55 14.42 0.64
N TYR A 176 -39.97 13.15 0.55
CA TYR A 176 -40.94 12.65 -0.42
C TYR A 176 -42.14 11.98 0.28
N SER A 177 -43.32 12.34 -0.25
CA SER A 177 -44.63 11.66 -0.30
C SER A 177 -44.74 10.29 0.41
N PRO A 178 -45.89 9.96 1.06
CA PRO A 178 -46.02 8.98 2.15
C PRO A 178 -45.78 7.49 1.80
N TYR A 179 -45.27 7.20 0.60
CA TYR A 179 -44.94 5.86 0.15
C TYR A 179 -43.45 5.73 -0.21
N PRO A 180 -42.53 5.74 0.76
CA PRO A 180 -41.13 5.36 0.54
C PRO A 180 -40.96 3.87 0.12
N PHE A 181 -42.06 3.10 0.07
CA PHE A 181 -42.08 1.64 0.02
C PHE A 181 -41.91 0.98 -1.35
N ASN A 182 -41.92 1.74 -2.46
CA ASN A 182 -41.85 1.18 -3.82
C ASN A 182 -40.61 1.58 -4.62
N TYR A 183 -39.74 2.43 -4.07
CA TYR A 183 -38.61 2.94 -4.84
C TYR A 183 -37.35 2.09 -4.65
N ILE A 184 -36.84 1.55 -5.74
CA ILE A 184 -35.51 0.94 -5.79
C ILE A 184 -34.51 2.06 -6.06
N ASP A 185 -33.61 2.31 -5.10
CA ASP A 185 -32.49 3.24 -5.30
C ASP A 185 -31.58 2.70 -6.40
N LEU A 186 -31.53 3.42 -7.53
CA LEU A 186 -30.78 3.00 -8.71
C LEU A 186 -29.27 2.92 -8.44
N THR A 187 -28.74 3.79 -7.58
CA THR A 187 -27.31 3.79 -7.24
C THR A 187 -26.93 2.52 -6.48
N ILE A 188 -27.77 2.12 -5.53
CA ILE A 188 -27.59 0.88 -4.77
C ILE A 188 -27.82 -0.34 -5.66
N LEU A 189 -28.82 -0.31 -6.56
CA LEU A 189 -29.05 -1.36 -7.54
C LEU A 189 -27.84 -1.57 -8.46
N PHE A 190 -27.34 -0.51 -9.08
CA PHE A 190 -26.15 -0.57 -9.95
C PHE A 190 -24.92 -1.04 -9.19
N PHE A 191 -24.72 -0.56 -7.96
CA PHE A 191 -23.67 -1.03 -7.07
C PHE A 191 -23.78 -2.55 -6.83
N SER A 192 -24.98 -3.05 -6.55
CA SER A 192 -25.24 -4.45 -6.25
C SER A 192 -24.96 -5.34 -7.45
N ILE A 193 -25.49 -4.98 -8.62
CA ILE A 193 -25.25 -5.67 -9.89
C ILE A 193 -23.75 -5.71 -10.17
N TYR A 194 -23.03 -4.60 -9.99
CA TYR A 194 -21.59 -4.55 -10.25
C TYR A 194 -20.79 -5.39 -9.24
N CYS A 195 -21.17 -5.39 -7.96
CA CYS A 195 -20.55 -6.24 -6.94
C CYS A 195 -20.76 -7.73 -7.24
N VAL A 196 -21.98 -8.14 -7.59
CA VAL A 196 -22.30 -9.51 -8.01
C VAL A 196 -21.48 -9.89 -9.25
N TYR A 197 -21.42 -9.01 -10.25
CA TYR A 197 -20.59 -9.20 -11.43
C TYR A 197 -19.10 -9.39 -11.10
N LEU A 198 -18.53 -8.57 -10.22
CA LEU A 198 -17.15 -8.73 -9.79
C LEU A 198 -16.95 -10.05 -9.04
N PHE A 199 -17.87 -10.42 -8.16
CA PHE A 199 -17.82 -11.65 -7.39
C PHE A 199 -17.89 -12.88 -8.29
N ILE A 200 -18.86 -12.97 -9.20
CA ILE A 200 -19.01 -14.09 -10.12
C ILE A 200 -17.80 -14.17 -11.07
N ARG A 201 -17.51 -13.09 -11.81
CA ARG A 201 -16.48 -13.11 -12.86
C ARG A 201 -15.07 -13.26 -12.32
N ARG A 202 -14.77 -12.68 -11.13
CA ARG A 202 -13.39 -12.61 -10.61
C ARG A 202 -13.18 -13.34 -9.30
N GLY A 203 -14.22 -13.52 -8.51
CA GLY A 203 -14.19 -14.36 -7.31
C GLY A 203 -14.26 -15.84 -7.69
N LEU A 204 -15.37 -16.26 -8.30
CA LEU A 204 -15.65 -17.66 -8.65
C LEU A 204 -14.89 -18.12 -9.89
N PHE A 205 -15.06 -17.46 -11.03
CA PHE A 205 -14.44 -17.87 -12.30
C PHE A 205 -13.05 -17.27 -12.53
N GLY A 206 -12.56 -16.44 -11.61
CA GLY A 206 -11.24 -15.84 -11.74
C GLY A 206 -10.14 -16.90 -11.55
N SER A 207 -9.23 -17.05 -12.50
CA SER A 207 -8.05 -17.90 -12.28
C SER A 207 -7.23 -17.36 -11.10
N SER A 208 -6.87 -18.25 -10.17
CA SER A 208 -5.94 -17.93 -9.08
C SER A 208 -4.67 -17.41 -9.71
N ARG A 209 -4.38 -16.13 -9.47
CA ARG A 209 -3.05 -15.62 -9.78
C ARG A 209 -2.11 -16.45 -8.93
N SER A 210 -1.27 -17.23 -9.60
CA SER A 210 0.03 -17.48 -9.03
C SER A 210 0.57 -16.08 -8.71
N ILE A 211 0.84 -15.84 -7.42
CA ILE A 211 1.89 -14.89 -7.09
C ILE A 211 2.99 -15.27 -8.07
N PRO A 212 3.53 -14.36 -8.91
CA PRO A 212 4.71 -14.72 -9.65
C PRO A 212 5.67 -15.17 -8.57
N GLU A 213 5.86 -16.48 -8.43
CA GLU A 213 7.04 -16.99 -7.78
C GLU A 213 8.11 -16.16 -8.44
N VAL A 214 8.91 -15.51 -7.61
CA VAL A 214 10.11 -14.81 -8.04
C VAL A 214 11.04 -15.93 -8.52
N THR A 215 10.65 -16.52 -9.63
CA THR A 215 11.35 -17.52 -10.39
C THR A 215 12.49 -16.74 -11.01
N SER A 216 13.65 -17.36 -11.00
CA SER A 216 14.85 -16.85 -11.67
C SER A 216 14.53 -16.33 -13.07
N ASP A 217 13.57 -16.94 -13.77
CA ASP A 217 13.09 -16.54 -15.09
C ASP A 217 12.34 -15.21 -15.14
N PHE A 218 11.52 -14.88 -14.14
CA PHE A 218 10.85 -13.57 -14.06
C PHE A 218 11.88 -12.47 -13.82
N ILE A 219 12.84 -12.70 -12.91
CA ILE A 219 13.97 -11.79 -12.67
C ILE A 219 14.83 -11.66 -13.95
N ALA A 220 15.10 -12.76 -14.66
CA ALA A 220 15.88 -12.76 -15.88
C ALA A 220 15.19 -11.99 -17.02
N ARG A 221 13.88 -12.12 -17.18
CA ARG A 221 13.10 -11.34 -18.17
C ARG A 221 13.08 -9.84 -17.82
N GLN A 222 12.94 -9.51 -16.54
CA GLN A 222 13.01 -8.11 -16.07
C GLN A 222 14.40 -7.51 -16.34
N ARG A 223 15.48 -8.25 -16.05
CA ARG A 223 16.87 -7.84 -16.36
C ARG A 223 17.08 -7.62 -17.86
N ARG A 224 16.66 -8.55 -18.72
CA ARG A 224 16.77 -8.41 -20.18
C ARG A 224 16.01 -7.19 -20.71
N ARG A 225 14.89 -6.82 -20.10
CA ARG A 225 14.11 -5.63 -20.48
C ARG A 225 14.83 -4.33 -20.10
N VAL A 226 15.45 -4.30 -18.93
CA VAL A 226 16.28 -3.17 -18.48
C VAL A 226 17.55 -3.06 -19.33
N ASP A 227 18.19 -4.17 -19.66
CA ASP A 227 19.37 -4.20 -20.52
C ASP A 227 19.05 -3.71 -21.95
N ARG A 228 17.89 -4.06 -22.51
CA ARG A 228 17.41 -3.51 -23.79
C ARG A 228 17.17 -2.00 -23.77
N LEU A 229 16.62 -1.47 -22.67
CA LEU A 229 16.43 -0.02 -22.51
C LEU A 229 17.76 0.71 -22.33
N ARG A 230 18.74 0.04 -21.72
CA ARG A 230 20.09 0.58 -21.53
C ARG A 230 20.98 0.46 -22.77
N THR A 231 20.64 -0.41 -23.70
CA THR A 231 21.37 -0.63 -24.96
C THR A 231 20.70 0.02 -26.17
N THR A 232 19.68 0.88 -25.99
CA THR A 232 19.17 1.69 -27.10
C THR A 232 20.27 2.70 -27.46
N PRO A 233 21.00 2.55 -28.58
CA PRO A 233 22.02 3.49 -28.94
C PRO A 233 21.32 4.76 -29.41
N VAL A 234 21.66 5.89 -28.83
CA VAL A 234 21.43 7.20 -29.44
C VAL A 234 22.18 7.17 -30.78
N ARG A 235 21.46 6.93 -31.86
CA ARG A 235 22.03 6.90 -33.20
C ARG A 235 22.20 8.36 -33.62
N SER A 236 23.41 8.86 -33.38
CA SER A 236 23.91 10.12 -33.92
C SER A 236 23.71 10.14 -35.43
N SER A 237 23.18 11.25 -35.91
CA SER A 237 23.15 11.63 -37.32
C SER A 237 24.55 11.59 -37.91
N THR A 238 24.78 10.71 -38.89
CA THR A 238 25.77 10.99 -39.94
C THR A 238 25.45 10.21 -41.21
N THR A 239 25.29 11.01 -42.24
CA THR A 239 25.15 10.75 -43.67
C THR A 239 26.20 9.78 -44.22
N ARG A 240 25.79 8.70 -44.91
CA ARG A 240 26.30 8.34 -46.25
C ARG A 240 25.59 7.12 -46.86
N ARG A 241 25.51 7.19 -48.19
CA ARG A 241 24.79 6.41 -49.21
C ARG A 241 25.30 4.97 -49.44
N SER A 242 24.44 4.21 -50.14
CA SER A 242 24.68 3.01 -51.00
C SER A 242 25.09 1.71 -50.28
N SER A 243 24.60 0.50 -50.60
CA SER A 243 23.81 -0.03 -51.73
C SER A 243 23.30 -1.45 -51.39
N SER A 244 22.08 -1.78 -51.85
CA SER A 244 21.57 -3.05 -52.41
C SER A 244 21.82 -4.46 -51.79
N ARG A 245 20.74 -5.27 -51.91
CA ARG A 245 20.63 -6.76 -52.00
C ARG A 245 20.72 -7.56 -50.68
N SER A 246 19.61 -8.09 -50.16
CA SER A 246 18.85 -9.31 -50.54
C SER A 246 19.42 -10.63 -50.01
N SER A 247 18.49 -11.52 -49.64
CA SER A 247 18.60 -12.98 -49.39
C SER A 247 19.18 -13.51 -48.06
N THR A 248 18.28 -14.05 -47.23
CA THR A 248 18.41 -15.36 -46.54
C THR A 248 18.82 -16.47 -47.52
N PRO A 249 19.56 -17.55 -47.14
CA PRO A 249 18.98 -18.64 -46.33
C PRO A 249 19.92 -19.54 -45.47
N ARG A 250 19.28 -20.18 -44.48
CA ARG A 250 19.32 -21.58 -43.98
C ARG A 250 20.49 -22.56 -44.32
N SER A 251 20.74 -23.43 -43.33
CA SER A 251 21.46 -24.74 -43.31
C SER A 251 22.97 -24.65 -42.99
N ARG A 252 23.64 -25.57 -42.28
CA ARG A 252 23.44 -27.02 -42.05
C ARG A 252 24.29 -27.51 -40.86
N ALA A 253 23.97 -28.73 -40.42
CA ALA A 253 24.59 -29.56 -39.38
C ALA A 253 26.08 -29.90 -39.55
N ARG A 254 26.74 -30.23 -38.41
CA ARG A 254 27.76 -31.31 -38.25
C ARG A 254 28.04 -31.56 -36.76
N SER A 255 27.60 -32.67 -36.15
CA SER A 255 28.39 -33.88 -35.78
C SER A 255 29.88 -33.59 -35.50
N THR A 256 30.50 -33.99 -34.37
CA THR A 256 30.90 -35.36 -33.96
C THR A 256 31.58 -35.30 -32.55
N PRO A 257 32.15 -36.36 -31.92
CA PRO A 257 31.73 -36.79 -30.58
C PRO A 257 32.85 -36.97 -29.52
N ARG A 258 32.44 -37.46 -28.32
CA ARG A 258 33.13 -38.42 -27.43
C ARG A 258 34.49 -38.04 -26.83
N ARG A 259 34.53 -37.88 -25.49
CA ARG A 259 35.58 -38.53 -24.67
C ARG A 259 35.12 -38.85 -23.24
N THR A 260 34.99 -40.14 -23.01
CA THR A 260 35.06 -40.85 -21.72
C THR A 260 36.43 -40.62 -21.09
N SER A 261 36.54 -40.46 -19.76
CA SER A 261 37.34 -41.34 -18.89
C SER A 261 37.39 -40.90 -17.42
N GLN A 262 37.20 -41.89 -16.56
CA GLN A 262 37.94 -42.16 -15.31
C GLN A 262 37.84 -41.22 -14.10
N ARG A 263 36.86 -41.58 -13.26
CA ARG A 263 37.01 -41.97 -11.85
C ARG A 263 38.47 -42.23 -11.42
N THR A 264 38.97 -41.48 -10.46
CA THR A 264 40.03 -41.93 -9.54
C THR A 264 39.73 -41.41 -8.14
N SER A 265 39.33 -42.35 -7.28
CA SER A 265 39.27 -42.18 -5.84
C SER A 265 40.68 -42.20 -5.28
N VAL A 266 41.11 -41.14 -4.59
CA VAL A 266 42.31 -41.19 -3.75
C VAL A 266 41.94 -40.79 -2.32
N LYS A 267 41.78 -41.84 -1.50
CA LYS A 267 41.93 -41.81 -0.04
C LYS A 267 43.26 -41.13 0.28
N ARG A 268 43.26 -40.08 1.10
CA ARG A 268 44.48 -39.63 1.78
C ARG A 268 44.32 -39.69 3.29
N LYS A 269 45.25 -40.46 3.85
CA LYS A 269 45.38 -40.89 5.23
C LYS A 269 45.50 -39.71 6.20
N THR A 270 44.87 -39.94 7.34
CA THR A 270 45.11 -39.35 8.66
C THR A 270 46.60 -39.26 8.99
N LYS A 271 47.04 -38.06 9.36
CA LYS A 271 48.23 -37.85 10.21
C LYS A 271 47.80 -37.00 11.39
N SER A 272 47.71 -37.64 12.55
CA SER A 272 47.65 -36.99 13.85
C SER A 272 48.96 -36.22 14.05
N ARG A 273 48.85 -34.93 14.39
CA ARG A 273 50.01 -34.15 14.84
C ARG A 273 49.74 -33.61 16.23
N ALA A 274 50.72 -33.87 17.07
CA ALA A 274 50.75 -33.72 18.51
C ALA A 274 50.29 -32.36 19.03
N SER A 275 49.55 -32.44 20.13
CA SER A 275 49.33 -31.44 21.14
C SER A 275 50.61 -30.67 21.48
N THR A 276 50.58 -29.35 21.30
CA THR A 276 51.49 -28.42 21.97
C THR A 276 50.62 -27.34 22.61
N LYS A 277 50.46 -27.44 23.94
CA LYS A 277 49.87 -26.39 24.78
C LYS A 277 50.76 -25.14 24.73
N PRO A 278 50.23 -23.94 24.43
CA PRO A 278 50.85 -22.70 24.89
C PRO A 278 50.19 -22.28 26.20
N LYS A 279 51.05 -22.12 27.22
CA LYS A 279 50.75 -21.50 28.51
C LYS A 279 50.05 -20.15 28.33
N THR A 280 48.99 -20.01 29.11
CA THR A 280 48.30 -18.78 29.49
C THR A 280 49.30 -17.69 29.87
N THR A 281 49.33 -16.61 29.10
CA THR A 281 49.61 -15.27 29.61
C THR A 281 48.35 -14.45 29.40
N ALA A 282 47.65 -14.19 30.51
CA ALA A 282 46.48 -13.34 30.55
C ALA A 282 46.91 -11.89 30.24
N ARG A 283 46.97 -11.55 28.96
CA ARG A 283 46.93 -10.15 28.52
C ARG A 283 45.49 -9.68 28.68
N THR A 284 45.22 -9.00 29.80
CA THR A 284 44.07 -8.10 29.96
C THR A 284 44.19 -7.00 28.90
N ALA A 285 43.70 -7.32 27.69
CA ALA A 285 43.46 -6.32 26.66
C ALA A 285 42.33 -5.42 27.18
N LYS A 286 42.71 -4.31 27.84
CA LYS A 286 41.86 -3.14 28.02
C LYS A 286 41.41 -2.73 26.62
N THR A 287 40.27 -3.26 26.19
CA THR A 287 39.59 -2.87 24.98
C THR A 287 39.15 -1.45 25.23
N SER A 288 39.96 -0.48 24.80
CA SER A 288 39.51 0.90 24.71
C SER A 288 38.25 0.84 23.84
N ARG A 289 37.09 1.08 24.47
CA ARG A 289 35.81 1.17 23.78
C ARG A 289 35.94 2.37 22.84
N LYS A 290 36.45 2.15 21.62
CA LYS A 290 36.38 3.14 20.54
C LYS A 290 34.93 3.55 20.45
N SER A 291 34.64 4.78 20.88
CA SER A 291 33.36 5.41 20.61
C SER A 291 33.17 5.38 19.10
N LEU A 292 32.04 4.86 18.65
CA LEU A 292 31.71 4.86 17.24
C LEU A 292 31.48 6.30 16.82
N ASP A 293 32.20 6.76 15.80
CA ASP A 293 32.08 8.10 15.24
C ASP A 293 30.70 8.33 14.62
N PHE A 294 29.92 9.26 15.18
CA PHE A 294 28.61 9.68 14.68
C PHE A 294 28.58 9.94 13.18
N ASN A 295 29.58 10.64 12.64
CA ASN A 295 29.62 11.02 11.23
C ASN A 295 29.79 9.82 10.30
N LYS A 296 30.36 8.73 10.81
CA LYS A 296 30.55 7.48 10.08
C LYS A 296 29.29 6.63 10.04
N TYR A 297 28.49 6.65 11.10
CA TYR A 297 27.35 5.74 11.29
C TYR A 297 25.98 6.39 11.06
N LYS A 298 25.91 7.72 10.91
CA LYS A 298 24.66 8.40 10.53
C LYS A 298 24.24 8.09 9.09
N PRO A 299 22.93 7.96 8.82
CA PRO A 299 22.40 7.90 7.45
C PRO A 299 22.87 9.08 6.59
N LYS A 300 23.07 8.85 5.30
CA LYS A 300 23.30 9.94 4.34
C LYS A 300 21.94 10.43 3.86
N ALA A 301 21.48 11.53 4.44
CA ALA A 301 20.28 12.26 4.04
C ALA A 301 20.60 13.77 4.03
N GLY A 302 19.87 14.55 3.22
CA GLY A 302 20.04 16.02 3.17
C GLY A 302 19.64 16.68 4.50
N ILE A 303 18.48 16.29 5.03
CA ILE A 303 18.00 16.67 6.36
C ILE A 303 17.78 15.36 7.13
N LEU A 304 18.50 15.17 8.23
CA LEU A 304 18.39 13.97 9.08
C LEU A 304 17.20 14.12 10.03
N SER A 305 16.36 13.10 10.05
CA SER A 305 15.24 12.94 10.98
C SER A 305 15.39 11.64 11.77
N LEU A 306 14.60 11.49 12.85
CA LEU A 306 14.58 10.23 13.61
C LEU A 306 14.14 9.04 12.74
N GLU A 307 13.30 9.30 11.73
CA GLU A 307 12.80 8.29 10.80
C GLU A 307 13.92 7.65 9.96
N ASP A 308 15.00 8.39 9.67
CA ASP A 308 16.11 7.88 8.88
C ASP A 308 16.95 6.84 9.62
N PHE A 309 16.81 6.76 10.95
CA PHE A 309 17.46 5.76 11.80
C PHE A 309 16.66 4.46 11.96
N LYS A 310 15.44 4.41 11.43
CA LYS A 310 14.62 3.19 11.45
C LYS A 310 15.16 2.16 10.47
N CYS A 311 14.97 0.89 10.80
CA CYS A 311 15.27 -0.19 9.89
C CYS A 311 14.48 -0.03 8.58
N ILE A 312 15.16 -0.15 7.45
CA ILE A 312 14.55 -0.03 6.12
C ILE A 312 13.59 -1.18 5.75
N PHE A 313 13.49 -2.22 6.57
CA PHE A 313 12.62 -3.37 6.32
C PHE A 313 11.46 -3.45 7.32
N CYS A 314 11.74 -3.50 8.63
CA CYS A 314 10.66 -3.51 9.63
C CYS A 314 10.12 -2.12 10.02
N PHE A 315 10.76 -1.03 9.59
CA PHE A 315 10.36 0.35 9.92
C PHE A 315 10.36 0.67 11.42
N ASP A 316 10.98 -0.18 12.23
CA ASP A 316 11.18 0.05 13.66
C ASP A 316 12.53 0.69 13.93
N LEU A 317 12.59 1.51 14.99
CA LEU A 317 13.84 2.06 15.48
C LEU A 317 14.62 0.94 16.20
N PRO A 318 15.91 0.72 15.90
CA PRO A 318 16.69 -0.28 16.61
C PRO A 318 16.74 0.02 18.12
N GLU A 319 16.34 -0.95 18.94
CA GLU A 319 16.18 -0.78 20.38
C GLU A 319 16.97 -1.80 21.19
N TYR A 320 17.57 -1.36 22.29
CA TYR A 320 18.24 -2.22 23.26
C TYR A 320 17.49 -2.17 24.60
N PRO A 321 17.13 -3.30 25.23
CA PRO A 321 17.59 -4.67 24.95
C PRO A 321 16.75 -5.49 23.96
N LYS A 322 15.63 -4.96 23.46
CA LYS A 322 14.66 -5.71 22.61
C LYS A 322 15.28 -6.44 21.43
N ASP A 323 16.20 -5.80 20.71
CA ASP A 323 16.85 -6.38 19.53
C ASP A 323 18.21 -7.05 19.84
N LYS A 324 18.56 -7.28 21.11
CA LYS A 324 19.88 -7.81 21.51
C LYS A 324 20.24 -9.08 20.73
N GLY A 325 21.37 -9.05 20.02
CA GLY A 325 21.89 -10.16 19.22
C GLY A 325 21.59 -10.07 17.71
N ARG A 326 20.63 -9.25 17.27
CA ARG A 326 20.31 -9.10 15.83
C ARG A 326 21.39 -8.33 15.06
N GLY A 327 21.92 -7.26 15.65
CA GLY A 327 22.89 -6.36 15.03
C GLY A 327 22.28 -5.48 13.92
N VAL A 328 23.01 -4.44 13.52
CA VAL A 328 22.61 -3.49 12.48
C VAL A 328 23.63 -3.50 11.34
N VAL A 329 23.16 -3.54 10.10
CA VAL A 329 23.96 -3.38 8.89
C VAL A 329 23.57 -2.04 8.25
N LEU A 330 24.57 -1.24 7.86
CA LEU A 330 24.33 0.00 7.13
C LEU A 330 24.53 -0.23 5.63
N CYS A 331 23.66 0.35 4.81
CA CYS A 331 23.88 0.38 3.37
C CYS A 331 25.24 1.06 3.06
N PRO A 332 26.11 0.48 2.20
CA PRO A 332 27.41 1.07 1.88
C PRO A 332 27.29 2.43 1.18
N LYS A 333 26.18 2.67 0.45
CA LYS A 333 25.96 3.93 -0.26
C LYS A 333 25.20 4.96 0.59
N CYS A 334 23.97 4.67 0.99
CA CYS A 334 23.10 5.63 1.69
C CYS A 334 23.17 5.56 3.22
N ARG A 335 23.90 4.60 3.79
CA ARG A 335 24.06 4.38 5.24
C ARG A 335 22.77 4.23 6.05
N HIS A 336 21.63 3.98 5.41
CA HIS A 336 20.41 3.66 6.15
C HIS A 336 20.54 2.28 6.82
N PRO A 337 20.01 2.12 8.05
CA PRO A 337 20.17 0.90 8.81
C PRO A 337 19.18 -0.19 8.42
N ALA A 338 19.60 -1.43 8.61
CA ALA A 338 18.78 -2.62 8.57
C ALA A 338 19.18 -3.55 9.71
N HIS A 339 18.24 -4.30 10.31
CA HIS A 339 18.63 -5.41 11.19
C HIS A 339 19.37 -6.48 10.36
N ALA A 340 20.41 -7.09 10.93
CA ALA A 340 21.33 -7.91 10.14
C ALA A 340 20.69 -9.21 9.61
N ASP A 341 19.71 -9.75 10.33
CA ASP A 341 18.85 -10.86 9.91
C ASP A 341 18.00 -10.48 8.70
N GLU A 342 17.26 -9.39 8.78
CA GLU A 342 16.40 -8.87 7.69
C GLU A 342 17.25 -8.50 6.46
N PHE A 343 18.42 -7.91 6.68
CA PHE A 343 19.37 -7.62 5.60
C PHE A 343 19.86 -8.90 4.91
N LYS A 344 20.22 -9.92 5.68
CA LYS A 344 20.68 -11.21 5.11
C LYS A 344 19.57 -11.90 4.32
N GLU A 345 18.34 -11.86 4.82
CA GLU A 345 17.17 -12.38 4.13
C GLU A 345 16.95 -11.63 2.81
N TRP A 346 16.91 -10.30 2.85
CA TRP A 346 16.76 -9.47 1.65
C TRP A 346 17.87 -9.68 0.62
N MET A 347 19.12 -9.90 1.07
CA MET A 347 20.26 -10.16 0.17
C MET A 347 20.21 -11.51 -0.56
N LYS A 348 19.35 -12.45 -0.13
CA LYS A 348 19.07 -13.68 -0.88
C LYS A 348 18.27 -13.37 -2.15
N ASP A 349 17.34 -12.42 -2.05
CA ASP A 349 16.36 -12.13 -3.11
C ASP A 349 16.76 -10.95 -3.99
N SER A 350 17.48 -9.96 -3.44
CA SER A 350 17.84 -8.73 -4.14
C SER A 350 19.27 -8.28 -3.86
N PRO A 351 20.07 -7.94 -4.89
CA PRO A 351 21.38 -7.34 -4.71
C PRO A 351 21.32 -5.81 -4.49
N LEU A 352 20.13 -5.22 -4.39
CA LEU A 352 19.92 -3.78 -4.30
C LEU A 352 19.54 -3.35 -2.88
N CYS A 353 19.90 -2.13 -2.49
CA CYS A 353 19.39 -1.52 -1.27
C CYS A 353 17.91 -1.15 -1.44
N SER A 354 17.03 -1.58 -0.53
CA SER A 354 15.58 -1.27 -0.57
C SER A 354 15.23 0.22 -0.46
N ARG A 355 16.16 1.05 0.00
CA ARG A 355 15.94 2.49 0.19
C ARG A 355 16.45 3.35 -0.96
N CYS A 356 17.62 3.03 -1.51
CA CYS A 356 18.30 3.88 -2.50
C CYS A 356 18.55 3.18 -3.85
N ASP A 357 18.00 1.97 -4.03
CA ASP A 357 18.08 1.12 -5.21
C ASP A 357 19.48 0.84 -5.75
N SER A 358 20.48 1.14 -4.94
CA SER A 358 21.86 1.07 -5.37
C SER A 358 22.42 -0.33 -5.16
N PRO A 359 23.23 -0.83 -6.11
CA PRO A 359 23.78 -2.17 -6.03
C PRO A 359 24.70 -2.31 -4.83
N ILE A 360 24.50 -3.38 -4.06
CA ILE A 360 25.33 -3.73 -2.92
C ILE A 360 26.45 -4.66 -3.41
N PRO A 361 27.73 -4.29 -3.20
CA PRO A 361 28.88 -5.07 -3.64
C PRO A 361 28.80 -6.53 -3.17
N SER A 362 29.16 -7.47 -4.04
CA SER A 362 29.14 -8.91 -3.71
C SER A 362 29.99 -9.26 -2.49
N SER A 363 31.12 -8.58 -2.30
CA SER A 363 31.98 -8.68 -1.11
C SER A 363 31.21 -8.30 0.17
N PHE A 364 30.46 -7.21 0.14
CA PHE A 364 29.65 -6.75 1.26
C PHE A 364 28.44 -7.67 1.52
N ARG A 365 27.86 -8.27 0.48
CA ARG A 365 26.75 -9.24 0.64
C ARG A 365 27.20 -10.53 1.34
N ARG A 366 28.39 -11.03 1.00
CA ARG A 366 28.95 -12.25 1.61
C ARG A 366 29.37 -12.03 3.06
N ASN A 367 29.91 -10.86 3.38
CA ASN A 367 30.37 -10.52 4.72
C ASN A 367 29.99 -9.09 5.10
N PRO A 368 28.71 -8.83 5.44
CA PRO A 368 28.28 -7.50 5.81
C PRO A 368 28.89 -7.11 7.16
N ARG A 369 29.26 -5.85 7.30
CA ARG A 369 29.74 -5.32 8.58
C ARG A 369 28.57 -5.17 9.54
N ILE A 370 28.48 -6.06 10.52
CA ILE A 370 27.44 -6.04 11.56
C ILE A 370 27.91 -5.15 12.72
N ILE A 371 27.08 -4.16 13.06
CA ILE A 371 27.28 -3.25 14.18
C ILE A 371 26.40 -3.75 15.34
N PRO A 372 26.94 -3.93 16.56
CA PRO A 372 26.12 -4.26 17.71
C PRO A 372 25.04 -3.19 17.98
N ILE A 373 23.82 -3.61 18.32
CA ILE A 373 22.71 -2.67 18.54
C ILE A 373 22.98 -1.71 19.70
N SER A 374 23.56 -2.19 20.79
CA SER A 374 23.96 -1.35 21.93
C SER A 374 24.91 -0.22 21.53
N GLN A 375 25.66 -0.41 20.45
CA GLN A 375 26.57 0.55 19.85
C GLN A 375 25.83 1.51 18.90
N TYR A 376 24.91 1.00 18.07
CA TYR A 376 24.13 1.81 17.14
C TYR A 376 23.11 2.71 17.86
N VAL A 377 22.50 2.23 18.95
CA VAL A 377 21.60 3.02 19.82
C VAL A 377 22.31 4.25 20.39
N LYS A 378 23.64 4.19 20.64
CA LYS A 378 24.41 5.36 21.06
C LYS A 378 24.47 6.44 19.98
N ILE A 379 24.56 6.04 18.70
CA ILE A 379 24.52 6.96 17.56
C ILE A 379 23.15 7.65 17.48
N ILE A 380 22.06 6.88 17.65
CA ILE A 380 20.69 7.41 17.67
C ILE A 380 20.52 8.40 18.84
N ASN A 381 21.03 8.06 20.02
CA ASN A 381 20.96 8.93 21.20
C ASN A 381 21.80 10.20 21.03
N GLU A 382 22.95 10.12 20.37
CA GLU A 382 23.75 11.30 20.04
C GLU A 382 23.02 12.22 19.05
N PHE A 383 22.34 11.68 18.05
CA PHE A 383 21.44 12.45 17.17
C PHE A 383 20.35 13.15 17.98
N LYS A 384 19.63 12.42 18.85
CA LYS A 384 18.60 12.99 19.74
C LYS A 384 19.13 14.11 20.62
N LYS A 385 20.39 14.04 21.07
CA LYS A 385 21.01 15.10 21.90
C LYS A 385 21.36 16.34 21.09
N LYS A 386 21.78 16.21 19.83
CA LYS A 386 22.13 17.35 18.96
C LYS A 386 20.92 18.09 18.37
N HIS A 387 19.74 17.48 18.42
CA HIS A 387 18.50 17.99 17.83
C HIS A 387 17.35 18.16 18.84
N LYS A 388 17.66 18.07 20.13
CA LYS A 388 16.87 18.73 21.17
C LYS A 388 17.31 20.17 21.25
#